data_AF-A0A529HSM7-F1
#
_entry.id   AF-A0A529HSM7-F1
#
_cell.length_a   1.000
_cell.length_b   1.000
_cell.length_c   1.000
_cell.angle_alpha   90.00
_cell.angle_beta   90.00
_cell.angle_gamma   90.00
#
_symmetry.space_group_name_H-M   'P 1'
#
loop_
_entity.id
_entity.type
_entity.pdbx_description
1 polymer ?
#
loop_
_entity_poly.entity_id
_entity_poly.type
_entity_poly.pdbx_seq_one_letter_code
_entity_poly.pdbx_strand_id
1 'polypeptide(L)'
;NSGEPLGVLVPNCRIREALFKIVRLQDRARLLCGHSVVDATNSQEGAVVTLSNGARLTARLVVAADSRLSATRDLLGIGADINRLGHSMLICRVRHERAHHQIAIEWFDHHQTIAMLPLAEGMSSLLLTLRSNEAYRLLAFDDDLFLSELTKRCRGRLGKMTLASKRHTYPLVTT
;
A
#
# COMPACT_ATOMS: atom_id res chain seq x y z
N ASN A 1 15.15 -5.72 -28.28
CA ASN A 1 14.45 -5.98 -27.01
C ASN A 1 15.08 -7.19 -26.34
N SER A 2 15.63 -7.04 -25.14
CA SER A 2 16.32 -8.12 -24.40
C SER A 2 15.39 -9.23 -23.89
N GLY A 3 14.06 -9.12 -24.08
CA GLY A 3 13.08 -10.08 -23.56
C GLY A 3 12.89 -10.01 -22.04
N GLU A 4 13.63 -9.11 -21.37
CA GLU A 4 13.55 -8.91 -19.93
C GLU A 4 12.32 -8.05 -19.55
N PRO A 5 11.68 -8.34 -18.41
CA PRO A 5 10.56 -7.54 -17.93
C PRO A 5 11.02 -6.15 -17.47
N LEU A 6 10.18 -5.12 -17.69
CA LEU A 6 10.41 -3.76 -17.18
C LEU A 6 10.39 -3.68 -15.64
N GLY A 7 9.68 -4.61 -15.00
CA GLY A 7 9.54 -4.70 -13.56
C GLY A 7 8.74 -5.94 -13.18
N VAL A 8 8.76 -6.27 -11.89
CA VAL A 8 8.06 -7.44 -11.35
C VAL A 8 7.12 -6.99 -10.23
N LEU A 9 5.87 -7.44 -10.28
CA LEU A 9 4.92 -7.23 -9.20
C LEU A 9 5.15 -8.26 -8.10
N VAL A 10 5.66 -7.79 -6.97
CA VAL A 10 5.89 -8.63 -5.79
C VAL A 10 4.93 -8.20 -4.68
N PRO A 11 4.14 -9.13 -4.09
CA PRO A 11 3.30 -8.79 -2.96
C PRO A 11 4.13 -8.25 -1.79
N ASN A 12 3.70 -7.13 -1.20
CA ASN A 12 4.41 -6.49 -0.07
C ASN A 12 4.70 -7.45 1.09
N CYS A 13 3.83 -8.43 1.35
CA CYS A 13 4.05 -9.44 2.38
C CYS A 13 5.29 -10.31 2.11
N ARG A 14 5.59 -10.62 0.84
CA ARG A 14 6.78 -11.40 0.45
C ARG A 14 8.06 -10.58 0.59
N ILE A 15 8.01 -9.28 0.23
CA ILE A 15 9.14 -8.36 0.44
C ILE A 15 9.45 -8.28 1.94
N ARG A 16 8.42 -8.04 2.78
CA ARG A 16 8.56 -7.97 4.24
C ARG A 16 9.05 -9.29 4.83
N GLU A 17 8.54 -10.42 4.37
CA GLU A 17 8.96 -11.76 4.81
C GLU A 17 10.45 -11.99 4.49
N ALA A 18 10.89 -11.66 3.28
CA ALA A 18 12.29 -11.81 2.87
C ALA A 18 13.22 -10.93 3.72
N LEU A 19 12.89 -9.64 3.90
CA LEU A 19 13.67 -8.73 4.75
C LEU A 19 13.72 -9.21 6.20
N PHE A 20 12.60 -9.67 6.74
CA PHE A 20 12.54 -10.19 8.11
C PHE A 20 13.43 -11.42 8.30
N LYS A 21 13.46 -12.35 7.33
CA LYS A 21 14.35 -13.52 7.34
C LYS A 21 15.81 -13.09 7.35
N ILE A 22 16.20 -12.12 6.52
CA ILE A 22 17.57 -11.62 6.46
C ILE A 22 18.00 -10.98 7.78
N VAL A 23 17.16 -10.09 8.34
CA VAL A 23 17.48 -9.37 9.58
C VAL A 23 17.59 -10.32 10.77
N ARG A 24 16.76 -11.37 10.83
CA ARG A 24 16.85 -12.40 11.90
C ARG A 24 18.19 -13.13 11.96
N LEU A 25 18.94 -13.17 10.86
CA LEU A 25 20.23 -13.83 10.77
C LEU A 25 21.41 -12.90 11.07
N GLN A 26 21.16 -11.62 11.40
CA GLN A 26 22.22 -10.65 11.67
C GLN A 26 22.50 -10.56 13.17
N ASP A 27 23.74 -10.83 13.58
CA ASP A 27 24.16 -10.73 14.98
C ASP A 27 24.07 -9.31 15.56
N ARG A 28 24.14 -8.30 14.69
CA ARG A 28 24.07 -6.87 15.07
C ARG A 28 22.65 -6.32 15.13
N ALA A 29 21.63 -7.13 14.85
CA ALA A 29 20.24 -6.71 14.87
C ALA A 29 19.45 -7.44 15.96
N ARG A 30 18.85 -6.67 16.87
CA ARG A 30 17.91 -7.22 17.87
C ARG A 30 16.48 -6.84 17.49
N LEU A 31 15.65 -7.84 17.21
CA LEU A 31 14.23 -7.65 16.92
C LEU A 31 13.41 -7.74 18.21
N LEU A 32 12.77 -6.63 18.59
CA LEU A 32 11.82 -6.57 19.70
C LEU A 32 10.40 -6.47 19.13
N CYS A 33 9.70 -7.60 19.05
CA CYS A 33 8.35 -7.68 18.48
C CYS A 33 7.27 -7.58 19.57
N GLY A 34 6.06 -7.18 19.20
CA GLY A 34 4.92 -7.10 20.12
C GLY A 34 4.93 -5.87 21.05
N HIS A 35 5.82 -4.92 20.80
CA HIS A 35 5.92 -3.67 21.54
C HIS A 35 5.63 -2.48 20.62
N SER A 36 4.89 -1.51 21.13
CA SER A 36 4.76 -0.19 20.52
C SER A 36 5.64 0.80 21.27
N VAL A 37 6.06 1.87 20.59
CA VAL A 37 6.67 3.04 21.24
C VAL A 37 5.55 3.87 21.86
N VAL A 38 5.68 4.19 23.15
CA VAL A 38 4.69 4.98 23.89
C VAL A 38 5.21 6.35 24.31
N ASP A 39 6.53 6.53 24.32
CA ASP A 39 7.19 7.80 24.58
C ASP A 39 8.57 7.80 23.91
N ALA A 40 9.03 8.97 23.49
CA ALA A 40 10.32 9.17 22.87
C ALA A 40 10.86 10.56 23.22
N THR A 41 12.12 10.61 23.66
CA THR A 41 12.82 11.87 23.95
C THR A 41 14.14 11.92 23.21
N ASN A 42 14.56 13.14 22.84
CA ASN A 42 15.82 13.40 22.18
C ASN A 42 16.54 14.54 22.91
N SER A 43 17.77 14.31 23.32
CA SER A 43 18.62 15.30 24.01
C SER A 43 20.04 15.29 23.44
N GLN A 44 20.90 16.17 23.95
CA GLN A 44 22.33 16.17 23.57
C GLN A 44 23.07 14.89 23.99
N GLU A 45 22.55 14.15 24.97
CA GLU A 45 23.15 12.93 25.49
C GLU A 45 22.72 11.69 24.69
N GLY A 46 21.70 11.83 23.85
CA GLY A 46 21.15 10.77 23.00
C GLY A 46 19.62 10.76 23.02
N ALA A 47 19.06 9.70 22.46
CA ALA A 47 17.63 9.46 22.40
C ALA A 47 17.22 8.33 23.34
N VAL A 48 16.04 8.47 23.95
CA VAL A 48 15.42 7.45 24.78
C VAL A 48 14.06 7.10 24.21
N VAL A 49 13.78 5.81 24.07
CA VAL A 49 12.49 5.29 23.62
C VAL A 49 11.90 4.43 24.73
N THR A 50 10.67 4.74 25.15
CA THR A 50 9.92 3.91 26.09
C THR A 50 8.94 3.03 25.33
N LEU A 51 8.99 1.73 25.59
CA LEU A 51 8.12 0.73 25.00
C LEU A 51 6.85 0.51 25.84
N SER A 52 5.80 -0.06 25.24
CA SER A 52 4.51 -0.33 25.89
C SER A 52 4.58 -1.30 27.09
N ASN A 53 5.66 -2.06 27.23
CA ASN A 53 5.93 -2.91 28.39
C ASN A 53 6.72 -2.18 29.50
N GLY A 54 6.94 -0.86 29.36
CA GLY A 54 7.72 -0.05 30.29
C GLY A 54 9.24 -0.10 30.08
N ALA A 55 9.75 -0.93 29.16
CA ALA A 55 11.18 -0.99 28.89
C ALA A 55 11.67 0.32 28.26
N ARG A 56 12.84 0.80 28.71
CA ARG A 56 13.52 1.97 28.16
C ARG A 56 14.74 1.57 27.37
N LEU A 57 14.83 2.06 26.14
CA LEU A 57 15.95 1.84 25.24
C LEU A 57 16.67 3.18 25.02
N THR A 58 18.00 3.18 25.15
CA THR A 58 18.83 4.35 24.86
C THR A 58 19.59 4.12 23.56
N ALA A 59 19.72 5.15 22.74
CA ALA A 59 20.44 5.08 21.47
C ALA A 59 21.04 6.45 21.09
N ARG A 60 22.13 6.43 20.31
CA ARG A 60 22.71 7.65 19.73
C ARG A 60 21.88 8.22 18.58
N LEU A 61 21.06 7.38 17.94
CA LEU A 61 20.18 7.73 16.82
C LEU A 61 18.92 6.88 16.89
N VAL A 62 17.77 7.51 16.67
CA VAL A 62 16.48 6.83 16.46
C VAL A 62 16.03 7.12 15.04
N VAL A 63 15.70 6.06 14.30
CA VAL A 63 15.08 6.14 12.98
C VAL A 63 13.63 5.68 13.10
N ALA A 64 12.70 6.62 12.99
CA ALA A 64 11.27 6.33 12.95
C ALA A 64 10.89 5.83 11.54
N ALA A 65 10.65 4.52 11.41
CA ALA A 65 10.24 3.86 10.17
C ALA A 65 8.79 3.32 10.27
N ASP A 66 7.93 4.02 11.01
CA ASP A 66 6.54 3.68 11.35
C ASP A 66 5.51 4.33 10.40
N SER A 67 5.90 4.46 9.11
CA SER A 67 5.06 4.97 8.01
C SER A 67 4.76 6.48 8.05
N ARG A 68 3.89 6.92 7.15
CA ARG A 68 3.55 8.34 6.90
C ARG A 68 2.90 9.03 8.11
N LEU A 69 2.07 8.29 8.84
CA LEU A 69 1.38 8.74 10.06
C LEU A 69 2.18 8.28 11.30
N SER A 70 3.46 8.69 11.35
CA SER A 70 4.40 8.29 12.39
C SER A 70 3.96 8.79 13.78
N ALA A 71 3.57 7.85 14.65
CA ALA A 71 3.28 8.16 16.05
C ALA A 71 4.55 8.57 16.80
N THR A 72 5.71 8.01 16.41
CA THR A 72 7.01 8.36 17.01
C THR A 72 7.38 9.81 16.74
N ARG A 73 7.13 10.30 15.52
CA ARG A 73 7.32 11.71 15.15
C ARG A 73 6.44 12.63 16.02
N ASP A 74 5.17 12.25 16.20
CA ASP A 74 4.22 13.02 16.98
C ASP A 74 4.63 13.08 18.46
N LEU A 75 5.13 11.98 19.04
CA LEU A 75 5.68 11.94 20.40
C LEU A 75 6.88 12.88 20.58
N LEU A 76 7.71 13.04 19.54
CA LEU A 76 8.85 13.95 19.54
C LEU A 76 8.47 15.41 19.27
N GLY A 77 7.18 15.72 19.05
CA GLY A 77 6.70 17.06 18.72
C GLY A 77 7.16 17.58 17.36
N ILE A 78 7.54 16.68 16.44
CA ILE A 78 8.00 17.07 15.10
C ILE A 78 6.78 17.23 14.19
N GLY A 79 6.51 18.48 13.78
CA GLY A 79 5.43 18.78 12.85
C GLY A 79 5.64 18.16 11.47
N ALA A 80 4.54 17.82 10.79
CA ALA A 80 4.54 17.40 9.39
C ALA A 80 3.27 17.90 8.69
N ASP A 81 3.41 18.37 7.46
CA ASP A 81 2.30 18.89 6.66
C ASP A 81 1.54 17.76 5.96
N ILE A 82 0.47 17.30 6.60
CA ILE A 82 -0.35 16.22 6.04
C ILE A 82 -1.38 16.81 5.07
N ASN A 83 -1.14 16.66 3.78
CA ASN A 83 -2.10 17.06 2.74
C ASN A 83 -2.98 15.86 2.32
N ARG A 84 -4.29 15.99 2.56
CA ARG A 84 -5.29 15.01 2.10
C ARG A 84 -5.79 15.42 0.73
N LEU A 85 -5.46 14.63 -0.29
CA LEU A 85 -5.73 14.97 -1.70
C LEU A 85 -7.21 14.86 -2.11
N GLY A 86 -8.11 14.46 -1.21
CA GLY A 86 -9.54 14.25 -1.51
C GLY A 86 -9.83 13.06 -2.47
N HIS A 87 -8.81 12.24 -2.73
CA HIS A 87 -8.88 11.07 -3.58
C HIS A 87 -8.55 9.80 -2.80
N SER A 88 -9.06 8.67 -3.26
CA SER A 88 -8.78 7.34 -2.72
C SER A 88 -8.45 6.38 -3.87
N MET A 89 -7.56 5.43 -3.60
CA MET A 89 -7.32 4.29 -4.48
C MET A 89 -8.24 3.14 -4.07
N LEU A 90 -9.08 2.68 -4.99
CA LEU A 90 -9.81 1.42 -4.88
C LEU A 90 -9.02 0.34 -5.61
N ILE A 91 -8.71 -0.75 -4.92
CA ILE A 91 -7.87 -1.84 -5.44
C ILE A 91 -8.58 -3.17 -5.26
N CYS A 92 -8.54 -4.00 -6.30
CA CYS A 92 -8.97 -5.38 -6.25
C CYS A 92 -8.21 -6.23 -7.28
N ARG A 93 -8.22 -7.55 -7.11
CA ARG A 93 -7.79 -8.48 -8.14
C ARG A 93 -9.00 -8.93 -8.93
N VAL A 94 -8.86 -8.96 -10.24
CA VAL A 94 -9.88 -9.43 -11.16
C VAL A 94 -9.32 -10.53 -12.03
N ARG A 95 -10.12 -11.56 -12.27
CA ARG A 95 -9.95 -12.43 -13.43
C ARG A 95 -10.67 -11.83 -14.62
N HIS A 96 -10.15 -12.07 -15.80
CA HIS A 96 -10.70 -11.52 -17.03
C HIS A 96 -10.55 -12.53 -18.18
N GLU A 97 -11.41 -12.37 -19.18
CA GLU A 97 -11.56 -13.30 -20.30
C GLU A 97 -10.39 -13.23 -21.29
N ARG A 98 -9.87 -12.02 -21.56
CA ARG A 98 -8.82 -11.80 -22.56
C ARG A 98 -7.47 -11.63 -21.90
N ALA A 99 -6.45 -12.27 -22.47
CA ALA A 99 -5.08 -12.15 -21.96
C ALA A 99 -4.62 -10.68 -21.92
N HIS A 100 -3.98 -10.30 -20.82
CA HIS A 100 -3.31 -9.00 -20.67
C HIS A 100 -1.91 -8.99 -21.31
N HIS A 101 -1.44 -10.11 -21.86
CA HIS A 101 -0.13 -10.27 -22.54
C HIS A 101 1.10 -9.79 -21.74
N GLN A 102 1.05 -9.92 -20.41
CA GLN A 102 2.05 -9.35 -19.50
C GLN A 102 2.27 -7.82 -19.66
N ILE A 103 1.27 -7.10 -20.17
CA ILE A 103 1.31 -5.64 -20.35
C ILE A 103 0.61 -4.98 -19.17
N ALA A 104 1.34 -4.13 -18.44
CA ALA A 104 0.74 -3.18 -17.52
C ALA A 104 0.17 -2.01 -18.33
N ILE A 105 -1.10 -1.66 -18.08
CA ILE A 105 -1.76 -0.54 -18.73
C ILE A 105 -2.24 0.46 -17.68
N GLU A 106 -1.99 1.73 -17.95
CA GLU A 106 -2.53 2.85 -17.18
C GLU A 106 -3.08 3.88 -18.16
N TRP A 107 -4.21 4.48 -17.80
CA TRP A 107 -4.70 5.65 -18.53
C TRP A 107 -5.47 6.59 -17.60
N PHE A 108 -5.47 7.85 -18.00
CA PHE A 108 -6.17 8.92 -17.33
C PHE A 108 -7.50 9.16 -18.04
N ASP A 109 -8.57 9.24 -17.26
CA ASP A 109 -9.91 9.56 -17.76
C ASP A 109 -10.53 10.64 -16.87
N HIS A 110 -11.67 11.19 -17.28
CA HIS A 110 -12.29 12.27 -16.54
C HIS A 110 -12.59 11.84 -15.10
N HIS A 111 -12.02 12.58 -14.14
CA HIS A 111 -12.12 12.32 -12.69
C HIS A 111 -11.62 10.96 -12.20
N GLN A 112 -10.80 10.25 -12.99
CA GLN A 112 -10.26 8.97 -12.57
C GLN A 112 -8.93 8.62 -13.23
N THR A 113 -8.17 7.75 -12.57
CA THR A 113 -7.04 7.04 -13.16
C THR A 113 -7.27 5.56 -13.00
N ILE A 114 -7.04 4.80 -14.07
CA ILE A 114 -7.26 3.36 -14.08
C ILE A 114 -5.93 2.70 -14.43
N ALA A 115 -5.49 1.79 -13.57
CA ALA A 115 -4.33 0.94 -13.83
C ALA A 115 -4.73 -0.53 -13.74
N MET A 116 -4.24 -1.34 -14.67
CA MET A 116 -4.36 -2.79 -14.66
C MET A 116 -2.97 -3.39 -14.75
N LEU A 117 -2.55 -4.03 -13.65
CA LEU A 117 -1.22 -4.58 -13.50
C LEU A 117 -1.28 -6.12 -13.63
N PRO A 118 -0.51 -6.73 -14.54
CA PRO A 118 -0.57 -8.17 -14.82
C PRO A 118 -0.02 -8.98 -13.65
N LEU A 119 -0.79 -9.93 -13.10
CA LEU A 119 -0.35 -10.77 -11.98
C LEU A 119 -0.02 -12.19 -12.41
N ALA A 120 -1.02 -12.89 -12.97
CA ALA A 120 -0.93 -14.26 -13.46
C ALA A 120 -1.81 -14.35 -14.70
N GLU A 121 -1.71 -15.43 -15.47
CA GLU A 121 -2.52 -15.59 -16.67
C GLU A 121 -4.02 -15.38 -16.39
N GLY A 122 -4.65 -14.50 -17.18
CA GLY A 122 -6.06 -14.12 -17.01
C GLY A 122 -6.37 -13.39 -15.71
N MET A 123 -5.38 -12.78 -15.03
CA MET A 123 -5.58 -12.06 -13.77
C MET A 123 -4.76 -10.77 -13.70
N SER A 124 -5.42 -9.69 -13.26
CA SER A 124 -4.78 -8.40 -13.03
C SER A 124 -5.11 -7.85 -11.64
N SER A 125 -4.17 -7.09 -11.08
CA SER A 125 -4.48 -6.14 -10.01
C SER A 125 -5.02 -4.88 -10.67
N LEU A 126 -6.28 -4.56 -10.41
CA LEU A 126 -6.92 -3.36 -10.91
C LEU A 126 -6.91 -2.29 -9.80
N LEU A 127 -6.54 -1.07 -10.19
CA LEU A 127 -6.52 0.10 -9.34
C LEU A 127 -7.33 1.23 -10.01
N LEU A 128 -8.25 1.81 -9.24
CA LEU A 128 -8.96 3.04 -9.60
C LEU A 128 -8.55 4.14 -8.62
N THR A 129 -8.00 5.24 -9.11
CA THR A 129 -7.87 6.47 -8.33
C THR A 129 -9.09 7.33 -8.62
N LEU A 130 -9.86 7.65 -7.57
CA LEU A 130 -11.14 8.36 -7.67
C LEU A 130 -11.24 9.41 -6.59
N ARG A 131 -12.17 10.38 -6.73
CA ARG A 131 -12.62 11.17 -5.57
C ARG A 131 -13.09 10.23 -4.47
N SER A 132 -12.75 10.54 -3.22
CA SER A 132 -12.98 9.61 -2.11
C SER A 132 -14.43 9.17 -1.97
N ASN A 133 -15.40 10.09 -2.12
CA ASN A 133 -16.82 9.78 -2.08
C ASN A 133 -17.25 8.74 -3.14
N GLU A 134 -16.70 8.84 -4.35
CA GLU A 134 -16.98 7.93 -5.46
C GLU A 134 -16.35 6.55 -5.23
N ALA A 135 -15.12 6.51 -4.69
CA ALA A 135 -14.49 5.24 -4.31
C ALA A 135 -15.32 4.50 -3.25
N TYR A 136 -15.84 5.21 -2.24
CA TYR A 136 -16.70 4.62 -1.22
C TYR A 136 -18.05 4.16 -1.78
N ARG A 137 -18.63 4.92 -2.71
CA ARG A 137 -19.87 4.52 -3.42
C ARG A 137 -19.68 3.18 -4.15
N LEU A 138 -18.61 3.04 -4.93
CA LEU A 138 -18.30 1.78 -5.64
C LEU A 138 -18.01 0.63 -4.68
N LEU A 139 -17.32 0.90 -3.56
CA LEU A 139 -17.03 -0.12 -2.55
C LEU A 139 -18.31 -0.72 -1.94
N ALA A 140 -19.37 0.09 -1.81
CA ALA A 140 -20.64 -0.31 -1.23
C ALA A 140 -21.56 -1.10 -2.17
N PHE A 141 -21.23 -1.19 -3.47
CA PHE A 141 -22.02 -1.97 -4.42
C PHE A 141 -21.97 -3.47 -4.11
N ASP A 142 -22.99 -4.20 -4.54
CA ASP A 142 -22.86 -5.64 -4.71
C ASP A 142 -21.83 -5.96 -5.81
N ASP A 143 -21.44 -7.23 -5.89
CA ASP A 143 -20.37 -7.66 -6.78
C ASP A 143 -20.76 -7.51 -8.26
N ASP A 144 -22.03 -7.73 -8.62
CA ASP A 144 -22.49 -7.66 -10.01
C ASP A 144 -22.49 -6.22 -10.53
N LEU A 145 -23.04 -5.29 -9.74
CA LEU A 145 -23.05 -3.87 -10.08
C LEU A 145 -21.63 -3.30 -10.08
N PHE A 146 -20.78 -3.71 -9.13
CA PHE A 146 -19.37 -3.34 -9.11
C PHE A 146 -18.64 -3.80 -10.37
N LEU A 147 -18.77 -5.07 -10.77
CA LEU A 147 -18.11 -5.63 -11.94
C LEU A 147 -18.62 -5.01 -13.26
N SER A 148 -19.92 -4.69 -13.33
CA SER A 148 -20.50 -3.97 -14.46
C SER A 148 -19.86 -2.58 -14.63
N GLU A 149 -19.80 -1.80 -13.55
CA GLU A 149 -19.13 -0.48 -13.57
C GLU A 149 -17.64 -0.58 -13.86
N LEU A 150 -16.97 -1.60 -13.31
CA LEU A 150 -15.55 -1.83 -13.56
C LEU A 150 -15.27 -2.14 -15.03
N THR A 151 -16.08 -3.00 -15.64
CA THR A 151 -15.99 -3.36 -17.05
C THR A 151 -16.21 -2.14 -17.94
N LYS A 152 -17.20 -1.31 -17.59
CA LYS A 152 -17.51 -0.05 -18.29
C LYS A 152 -16.33 0.93 -18.21
N ARG A 153 -15.77 1.16 -17.01
CA ARG A 153 -14.57 2.02 -16.81
C ARG A 153 -13.36 1.48 -17.58
N CYS A 154 -13.21 0.17 -17.63
CA CYS A 154 -12.18 -0.51 -18.40
C CYS A 154 -12.47 -0.59 -19.91
N ARG A 155 -13.60 -0.02 -20.38
CA ARG A 155 -14.05 -0.03 -21.78
C ARG A 155 -14.08 -1.43 -22.39
N GLY A 156 -14.34 -2.46 -21.58
CA GLY A 156 -14.34 -3.87 -22.01
C GLY A 156 -13.00 -4.39 -22.54
N ARG A 157 -11.88 -3.72 -22.28
CA ARG A 157 -10.55 -4.05 -22.86
C ARG A 157 -10.18 -5.52 -22.69
N LEU A 158 -10.36 -6.06 -21.47
CA LEU A 158 -10.07 -7.45 -21.15
C LEU A 158 -11.32 -8.37 -21.12
N GLY A 159 -12.43 -7.93 -21.70
CA GLY A 159 -13.68 -8.70 -21.74
C GLY A 159 -14.38 -8.77 -20.38
N LYS A 160 -15.14 -9.84 -20.17
CA LYS A 160 -15.88 -10.06 -18.91
C LYS A 160 -14.91 -10.26 -17.75
N MET A 161 -15.24 -9.68 -16.59
CA MET A 161 -14.41 -9.76 -15.38
C MET A 161 -15.14 -10.48 -14.24
N THR A 162 -14.38 -11.14 -13.36
CA THR A 162 -14.86 -11.66 -12.07
C THR A 162 -13.91 -11.25 -10.95
N LEU A 163 -14.43 -11.10 -9.73
CA LEU A 163 -13.61 -10.76 -8.57
C LEU A 163 -12.75 -11.95 -8.14
N ALA A 164 -11.46 -11.69 -7.91
CA ALA A 164 -10.49 -12.65 -7.40
C ALA A 164 -9.95 -12.28 -6.02
N SER A 165 -10.40 -11.16 -5.45
CA SER A 165 -10.08 -10.73 -4.09
C SER A 165 -11.20 -9.86 -3.51
N LYS A 166 -11.08 -9.57 -2.21
CA LYS A 166 -11.81 -8.46 -1.60
C LYS A 166 -11.43 -7.13 -2.26
N ARG A 167 -12.33 -6.16 -2.15
CA ARG A 167 -12.15 -4.77 -2.57
C ARG A 167 -11.57 -3.99 -1.39
N HIS A 168 -10.54 -3.20 -1.66
CA HIS A 168 -9.89 -2.37 -0.65
C HIS A 168 -9.86 -0.91 -1.10
N THR A 169 -9.97 0.02 -0.15
CA THR A 169 -9.80 1.45 -0.42
C THR A 169 -8.74 2.05 0.49
N TYR A 170 -7.92 2.94 -0.07
CA TYR A 170 -6.86 3.64 0.64
C TYR A 170 -6.92 5.14 0.31
N PRO A 171 -7.04 6.03 1.30
CA PRO A 171 -7.01 7.46 1.05
C PRO A 171 -5.63 7.90 0.57
N LEU A 172 -5.58 8.80 -0.41
CA LEU A 172 -4.35 9.42 -0.87
C LEU A 172 -3.99 10.60 0.02
N VAL A 173 -2.84 10.46 0.65
CA VAL A 173 -2.27 11.42 1.60
C VAL A 173 -0.81 11.62 1.27
N THR A 174 -0.37 12.87 1.23
CA THR A 174 1.04 13.26 1.15
C THR A 174 1.46 13.92 2.45
N THR A 175 2.75 13.82 2.76
CA THR A 175 3.43 14.42 3.93
C THR A 175 4.64 15.18 3.44
#